data_AF-A0A4T1ZYU1-F1
#
_entry.id   AF-A0A4T1ZYU1-F1
#
_cell.length_a   1.000
_cell.length_b   1.000
_cell.length_c   1.000
_cell.angle_alpha   90.00
_cell.angle_beta   90.00
_cell.angle_gamma   90.00
#
_symmetry.space_group_name_H-M   'P 1'
#
loop_
_entity.id
_entity.type
_entity.pdbx_description
1 polymer ?
#
loop_
_entity_poly.entity_id
_entity_poly.type
_entity_poly.pdbx_seq_one_letter_code
_entity_poly.pdbx_strand_id
1 'polypeptide(L)' 'MFGLFKNDPAKKLRKQYSAKLEEAMQAQRSGDIRSYATLSEEAQALWVQLEPLERDKV' A
#
# COMPACT_ATOMS: atom_id res chain seq x y z
N MET A 1 -11.79 26.63 -11.62
CA MET A 1 -11.98 25.23 -11.16
C MET A 1 -11.25 24.32 -12.16
N PHE A 2 -10.76 23.13 -11.78
CA PHE A 2 -9.82 22.23 -12.52
C PHE A 2 -8.31 22.36 -12.20
N GLY A 3 -7.95 22.22 -10.92
CA GLY A 3 -6.54 22.08 -10.49
C GLY A 3 -6.22 20.77 -9.74
N LEU A 4 -7.01 19.71 -9.90
CA LEU A 4 -7.02 18.56 -8.98
C LEU A 4 -6.50 17.22 -9.53
N PHE A 5 -5.71 17.22 -10.61
CA PHE A 5 -5.04 15.99 -11.08
C PHE A 5 -3.53 16.18 -11.18
N LYS A 6 -2.90 16.63 -10.09
CA LYS A 6 -1.50 16.25 -9.88
C LYS A 6 -1.54 14.76 -9.54
N ASN A 7 -1.26 13.91 -10.55
CA ASN A 7 -1.08 12.47 -10.36
C ASN A 7 0.13 12.30 -9.44
N ASP A 8 -0.16 12.21 -8.15
CA ASP A 8 0.84 11.93 -7.13
C ASP A 8 1.05 10.41 -7.12
N PRO A 9 2.16 9.91 -7.70
CA PRO A 9 2.41 8.47 -7.77
C PRO A 9 2.50 7.85 -6.37
N ALA A 10 2.98 8.62 -5.38
CA ALA A 10 3.03 8.18 -3.99
C ALA A 10 1.62 7.98 -3.42
N LYS A 11 0.68 8.88 -3.73
CA LYS A 11 -0.72 8.75 -3.29
C LYS A 11 -1.37 7.47 -3.85
N LYS A 12 -1.05 7.10 -5.09
CA LYS A 12 -1.53 5.86 -5.71
C LYS A 12 -0.94 4.63 -5.02
N LEU A 13 0.38 4.60 -4.83
CA LEU A 13 1.08 3.51 -4.14
C LEU A 13 0.61 3.35 -2.68
N ARG A 14 0.42 4.46 -1.96
CA ARG A 14 -0.12 4.47 -0.60
C ARG A 14 -1.51 3.83 -0.54
N LYS A 15 -2.40 4.16 -1.49
CA LYS A 15 -3.74 3.55 -1.54
C LYS A 15 -3.66 2.03 -1.75
N GLN A 16 -2.77 1.58 -2.65
CA GLN A 16 -2.57 0.15 -2.89
C GLN A 16 -1.99 -0.56 -1.66
N TYR A 17 -0.99 0.05 -1.01
CA TYR A 17 -0.41 -0.44 0.23
C TYR A 17 -1.46 -0.61 1.33
N SER A 18 -2.29 0.40 1.55
CA SER A 18 -3.37 0.34 2.55
C SER A 18 -4.39 -0.75 2.24
N ALA A 19 -4.76 -0.92 0.96
CA ALA A 19 -5.68 -1.99 0.57
C ALA A 19 -5.08 -3.38 0.84
N LYS A 20 -3.80 -3.58 0.54
CA LYS A 20 -3.11 -4.85 0.82
C LYS A 20 -2.99 -5.16 2.30
N LEU A 21 -2.75 -4.16 3.14
CA LEU A 21 -2.79 -4.33 4.59
C LEU A 21 -4.19 -4.68 5.10
N GLU A 22 -5.23 -4.09 4.53
CA GLU A 22 -6.61 -4.42 4.90
C GLU A 22 -6.97 -5.86 4.52
N GLU A 23 -6.62 -6.29 3.31
CA GLU A 23 -6.73 -7.69 2.86
C GLU A 23 -5.95 -8.63 3.80
N ALA A 24 -4.70 -8.27 4.15
CA ALA A 24 -3.87 -9.05 5.05
C ALA A 24 -4.51 -9.16 6.45
N MET A 25 -5.07 -8.08 6.99
CA MET A 25 -5.77 -8.10 8.27
C MET A 25 -7.02 -8.99 8.24
N GLN A 26 -7.77 -8.98 7.15
CA GLN A 26 -8.90 -9.87 6.97
C GLN A 26 -8.46 -11.34 6.91
N ALA A 27 -7.39 -11.64 6.16
CA ALA A 27 -6.80 -12.98 6.10
C ALA A 27 -6.27 -13.45 7.46
N GLN A 28 -5.63 -12.57 8.23
CA GLN A 28 -5.19 -12.87 9.58
C GLN A 28 -6.38 -13.18 10.50
N ARG A 29 -7.46 -12.39 10.43
CA ARG A 29 -8.68 -12.59 11.22
C ARG A 29 -9.42 -13.87 10.87
N SER A 30 -9.38 -14.31 9.61
CA SER A 30 -9.96 -15.58 9.18
C SER A 30 -9.06 -16.79 9.49
N GLY A 31 -7.82 -16.56 9.94
CA GLY A 31 -6.83 -17.61 10.20
C GLY A 31 -6.12 -18.12 8.94
N ASP A 32 -6.25 -17.43 7.80
CA ASP A 32 -5.53 -17.74 6.57
C ASP A 32 -4.12 -17.15 6.61
N ILE A 33 -3.23 -17.86 7.30
CA ILE A 33 -1.83 -17.46 7.50
C ILE A 33 -1.07 -17.39 6.18
N ARG A 34 -1.40 -18.24 5.21
CA ARG A 34 -0.72 -18.26 3.91
C ARG A 34 -1.03 -17.00 3.13
N SER A 35 -2.31 -16.65 3.02
CA SER A 35 -2.72 -15.40 2.36
C SER A 35 -2.20 -14.19 3.12
N TYR A 36 -2.24 -14.19 4.46
CA TYR A 36 -1.66 -13.12 5.26
C TYR A 36 -0.17 -12.89 4.96
N ALA A 37 0.64 -13.96 4.88
CA ALA A 37 2.06 -13.85 4.56
C ALA A 37 2.28 -13.24 3.17
N THR A 38 1.60 -13.75 2.15
CA THR A 38 1.70 -13.24 0.77
C THR A 38 1.26 -11.77 0.68
N LEU A 39 0.10 -11.42 1.26
CA LEU A 39 -0.43 -10.07 1.23
C LEU A 39 0.45 -9.07 1.99
N SER A 40 1.09 -9.53 3.08
CA SER A 40 2.05 -8.73 3.83
C SER A 40 3.34 -8.50 3.05
N GLU A 41 3.85 -9.50 2.32
CA GLU A 41 4.98 -9.32 1.39
C GLU A 41 4.64 -8.35 0.26
N GLU A 42 3.46 -8.47 -0.35
CA GLU A 42 2.99 -7.54 -1.38
C GLU A 42 2.88 -6.10 -0.84
N ALA A 43 2.34 -5.93 0.37
CA ALA A 43 2.30 -4.64 1.03
C ALA A 43 3.73 -4.09 1.27
N GLN A 44 4.66 -4.93 1.73
CA GLN A 44 6.05 -4.54 1.94
C GLN A 44 6.71 -4.08 0.64
N ALA A 45 6.48 -4.79 -0.47
CA ALA A 45 7.00 -4.42 -1.78
C ALA A 45 6.46 -3.06 -2.28
N LEU A 46 5.20 -2.75 -1.96
CA LEU A 46 4.60 -1.43 -2.24
C LEU A 46 5.21 -0.34 -1.34
N TRP A 47 5.49 -0.64 -0.07
CA TRP A 47 6.14 0.30 0.85
C TRP A 47 7.54 0.68 0.38
N VAL A 48 8.35 -0.29 -0.04
CA VAL A 48 9.70 -0.03 -0.58
C VAL A 48 9.67 0.90 -1.80
N GLN A 49 8.63 0.82 -2.62
CA GLN A 49 8.42 1.74 -3.75
C GLN A 49 7.90 3.11 -3.31
N LEU A 50 7.11 3.16 -2.23
CA LEU A 50 6.51 4.37 -1.69
C LEU A 50 7.51 5.21 -0.89
N GLU A 51 8.39 4.57 -0.12
CA GLU A 51 9.35 5.21 0.78
C GLU A 51 10.18 6.33 0.12
N PRO A 52 10.83 6.13 -1.05
CA PRO A 52 11.56 7.22 -1.70
C PRO A 52 10.65 8.38 -2.14
N LEU A 53 9.42 8.07 -2.59
CA LEU A 53 8.47 9.09 -3.05
C LEU A 53 7.88 9.93 -1.91
N GLU A 54 7.74 9.35 -0.72
CA GLU A 54 7.35 10.10 0.48
C GLU A 54 8.53 10.88 1.06
N ARG A 55 9.75 10.35 0.97
CA ARG A 55 10.98 11.04 1.40
C ARG A 55 11.29 12.27 0.55
N ASP A 56 11.09 12.20 -0.75
CA ASP A 56 11.31 13.32 -1.69
C ASP A 56 10.30 14.47 -1.52
N LYS A 57 9.23 14.27 -0.73
CA LYS A 57 8.25 15.32 -0.40
C LYS A 57 8.58 16.13 0.85
N VAL A 58 9.61 15.74 1.61
CA VAL A 58 10.10 16.43 2.81
C VAL A 58 11.15 17.46 2.43
#